data_AF-A0A0W0YV76-F1
#
_entry.id   AF-A0A0W0YV76-F1
#
_cell.length_a   1.000
_cell.length_b   1.000
_cell.length_c   1.000
_cell.angle_alpha   90.00
_cell.angle_beta   90.00
_cell.angle_gamma   90.00
#
_symmetry.space_group_name_H-M   'P 1'
#
loop_
_entity.id
_entity.type
_entity.pdbx_description
1 polymer ?
#
loop_
_entity_poly.entity_id
_entity_poly.type
_entity_poly.pdbx_seq_one_letter_code
_entity_poly.pdbx_strand_id
1 'polypeptide(L)'
;MEDKAPEQNVAGNQVNTRILPQDKIVQEEVLNQLKLIRDDIQKQLYDTASPAREAYVQKANFTYALIYKVKDEFQSPKDIMKFIHELEKKYPLAIDTIDQVKHLPGMQAFL
;
A
#
# COMPACT_ATOMS: atom_id res chain seq x y z
N MET A 1 -9.32 -46.12 -28.90
CA MET A 1 -9.05 -44.67 -28.76
C MET A 1 -10.16 -44.13 -27.90
N GLU A 2 -9.87 -43.81 -26.65
CA GLU A 2 -10.68 -42.91 -25.83
C GLU A 2 -9.69 -42.15 -24.96
N ASP A 3 -9.58 -40.86 -25.26
CA ASP A 3 -8.71 -39.88 -24.61
C ASP A 3 -9.03 -39.80 -23.11
N LYS A 4 -8.08 -40.18 -22.26
CA LYS A 4 -8.05 -39.71 -20.88
C LYS A 4 -7.35 -38.35 -20.87
N ALA A 5 -8.13 -37.28 -20.90
CA ALA A 5 -7.63 -35.97 -20.48
C ALA A 5 -7.23 -36.06 -18.99
N PRO A 6 -6.03 -35.63 -18.59
CA PRO A 6 -5.73 -35.47 -17.18
C PRO A 6 -6.48 -34.24 -16.68
N GLU A 7 -7.47 -34.45 -15.81
CA GLU A 7 -8.08 -33.36 -15.07
C GLU A 7 -6.98 -32.62 -14.30
N GLN A 8 -6.98 -31.33 -14.53
CA GLN A 8 -5.99 -30.39 -14.06
C GLN A 8 -5.87 -30.50 -12.55
N ASN A 9 -4.65 -30.77 -12.10
CA ASN A 9 -4.24 -30.61 -10.73
C ASN A 9 -4.40 -29.12 -10.40
N VAL A 10 -5.58 -28.70 -9.92
CA VAL A 10 -5.80 -27.37 -9.36
C VAL A 10 -5.15 -27.38 -7.97
N ALA A 11 -3.83 -27.49 -7.96
CA ALA A 11 -3.03 -27.05 -6.83
C ALA A 11 -3.33 -25.55 -6.72
N GLY A 12 -4.26 -25.21 -5.83
CA GLY A 12 -4.48 -23.84 -5.42
C GLY A 12 -3.12 -23.24 -5.12
N ASN A 13 -2.73 -22.26 -5.93
CA ASN A 13 -1.59 -21.38 -5.69
C ASN A 13 -1.85 -20.58 -4.40
N GLN A 14 -1.89 -21.25 -3.25
CA GLN A 14 -1.41 -20.63 -2.03
C GLN A 14 0.11 -20.69 -2.11
N VAL A 15 0.66 -19.77 -2.91
CA VAL A 15 2.03 -19.33 -2.68
C VAL A 15 1.98 -18.69 -1.30
N ASN A 16 2.18 -19.50 -0.26
CA ASN A 16 2.57 -19.03 1.07
C ASN A 16 4.00 -18.51 0.92
N THR A 17 4.15 -17.41 0.20
CA THR A 17 5.38 -16.65 0.11
C THR A 17 5.61 -16.11 1.50
N ARG A 18 6.48 -16.80 2.25
CA ARG A 18 6.95 -16.34 3.55
C ARG A 18 7.53 -14.94 3.36
N ILE A 19 6.86 -13.94 3.89
CA ILE A 19 7.42 -12.60 4.05
C ILE A 19 8.69 -12.76 4.89
N LEU A 20 9.82 -12.28 4.37
CA LEU A 20 11.08 -12.36 5.08
C LEU A 20 10.98 -11.54 6.38
N PRO A 21 11.66 -11.93 7.47
CA PRO A 21 11.60 -11.18 8.73
C PRO A 21 11.95 -9.69 8.58
N GLN A 22 12.93 -9.38 7.71
CA GLN A 22 13.30 -8.01 7.36
C GLN A 22 12.19 -7.25 6.63
N ASP A 23 11.45 -7.92 5.75
CA ASP A 23 10.36 -7.32 4.98
C ASP A 23 9.16 -7.01 5.90
N LYS A 24 8.94 -7.82 6.94
CA LYS A 24 7.94 -7.53 7.98
C LYS A 24 8.28 -6.27 8.77
N ILE A 25 9.55 -6.02 9.08
CA ILE A 25 9.98 -4.81 9.78
C ILE A 25 9.65 -3.58 8.91
N VAL A 26 9.97 -3.63 7.62
CA VAL A 26 9.66 -2.54 6.68
C VAL A 26 8.15 -2.36 6.51
N GLN A 27 7.39 -3.46 6.42
CA GLN A 27 5.94 -3.44 6.33
C GLN A 27 5.29 -2.78 7.57
N GLU A 28 5.76 -3.12 8.77
CA GLU A 28 5.30 -2.51 10.02
C GLU A 28 5.67 -1.03 10.10
N GLU A 29 6.89 -0.66 9.68
CA GLU A 29 7.34 0.74 9.62
C GLU A 29 6.44 1.57 8.70
N VAL A 30 6.17 1.06 7.48
CA VAL A 30 5.26 1.69 6.51
C VAL A 30 3.85 1.81 7.09
N LEU A 31 3.31 0.74 7.70
CA LEU A 31 1.98 0.77 8.30
C LEU A 31 1.87 1.79 9.44
N ASN A 32 2.91 1.93 10.26
CA ASN A 32 2.93 2.88 11.36
C ASN A 32 2.95 4.32 10.83
N GLN A 33 3.78 4.62 9.82
CA GLN A 33 3.80 5.94 9.19
C GLN A 33 2.44 6.28 8.56
N LEU A 34 1.81 5.32 7.87
CA LEU A 34 0.50 5.54 7.25
C LEU A 34 -0.62 5.78 8.27
N LYS A 35 -0.58 5.13 9.43
CA LYS A 35 -1.53 5.38 10.52
C LYS A 35 -1.39 6.80 11.07
N LEU A 36 -0.16 7.29 11.25
CA LEU A 36 0.08 8.67 11.68
C LEU A 36 -0.51 9.67 10.68
N ILE A 37 -0.23 9.46 9.38
CA ILE A 37 -0.77 10.32 8.32
C ILE A 37 -2.30 10.26 8.27
N ARG A 38 -2.90 9.07 8.43
CA ARG A 38 -4.35 8.90 8.50
C ARG A 38 -4.94 9.74 9.64
N ASP A 39 -4.36 9.67 10.82
CA ASP A 39 -4.87 10.36 12.01
C ASP A 39 -4.83 11.89 11.84
N ASP A 40 -3.84 12.42 11.14
CA ASP A 40 -3.76 13.84 10.80
C ASP A 40 -4.75 14.24 9.70
N ILE A 41 -4.93 13.42 8.66
CA ILE A 41 -5.93 13.67 7.62
C ILE A 41 -7.35 13.63 8.21
N GLN A 42 -7.65 12.68 9.11
CA GLN A 42 -8.96 12.56 9.73
C GLN A 42 -9.39 13.85 10.43
N LYS A 43 -8.48 14.52 11.17
CA LYS A 43 -8.75 15.81 11.82
C LYS A 43 -9.20 16.88 10.80
N GLN A 44 -8.58 16.89 9.62
CA GLN A 44 -8.85 17.86 8.56
C GLN A 44 -10.15 17.56 7.80
N LEU A 45 -10.57 16.29 7.75
CA LEU A 45 -11.83 15.90 7.12
C LEU A 45 -13.08 16.32 7.92
N TYR A 46 -12.95 16.52 9.23
CA TYR A 46 -14.04 17.01 10.08
C TYR A 46 -14.39 18.48 9.83
N ASP A 47 -13.46 19.27 9.26
CA ASP A 47 -13.75 20.63 8.84
C ASP A 47 -14.44 20.64 7.46
N THR A 48 -15.77 20.54 7.47
CA THR A 48 -16.58 20.49 6.25
C THR A 48 -16.63 21.80 5.48
N ALA A 49 -16.23 22.92 6.10
CA ALA A 49 -16.20 24.24 5.47
C ALA A 49 -14.86 24.53 4.79
N SER A 50 -13.83 23.71 5.03
CA SER A 50 -12.51 23.91 4.47
C SER A 50 -12.51 23.74 2.94
N PRO A 51 -12.04 24.73 2.17
CA PRO A 51 -11.84 24.59 0.73
C PRO A 51 -10.74 23.56 0.40
N ALA A 52 -9.89 23.20 1.38
CA ALA A 52 -8.88 22.15 1.23
C ALA A 52 -9.43 20.73 1.44
N ARG A 53 -10.71 20.58 1.79
CA ARG A 53 -11.33 19.28 2.10
C ARG A 53 -11.20 18.28 0.95
N GLU A 54 -11.32 18.70 -0.29
CA GLU A 54 -11.22 17.80 -1.44
C GLU A 54 -9.79 17.21 -1.58
N ALA A 55 -8.76 18.00 -1.31
CA ALA A 55 -7.38 17.50 -1.25
C ALA A 55 -7.21 16.49 -0.10
N TYR A 56 -7.78 16.76 1.07
CA TYR A 56 -7.75 15.81 2.20
C TYR A 56 -8.53 14.54 1.94
N VAL A 57 -9.66 14.59 1.21
CA VAL A 57 -10.41 13.39 0.78
C VAL A 57 -9.56 12.52 -0.15
N GLN A 58 -8.84 13.14 -1.10
CA GLN A 58 -7.94 12.39 -1.99
C GLN A 58 -6.76 11.78 -1.22
N LYS A 59 -6.13 12.55 -0.31
CA LYS A 59 -5.09 12.04 0.59
C LYS A 59 -5.61 10.87 1.44
N ALA A 60 -6.82 10.98 1.99
CA ALA A 60 -7.43 9.91 2.78
C ALA A 60 -7.63 8.63 1.96
N ASN A 61 -8.22 8.75 0.77
CA ASN A 61 -8.44 7.61 -0.13
C ASN A 61 -7.12 6.91 -0.48
N PHE A 62 -6.07 7.68 -0.76
CA PHE A 62 -4.72 7.15 -0.95
C PHE A 62 -4.23 6.39 0.29
N THR A 63 -4.26 7.03 1.47
CA THR A 63 -3.73 6.45 2.71
C THR A 63 -4.46 5.16 3.10
N TYR A 64 -5.79 5.13 3.00
CA TYR A 64 -6.57 3.91 3.30
C TYR A 64 -6.29 2.78 2.30
N ALA A 65 -6.21 3.08 1.00
CA ALA A 65 -5.86 2.09 0.00
C ALA A 65 -4.48 1.47 0.27
N LEU A 66 -3.49 2.30 0.61
CA LEU A 66 -2.14 1.85 0.90
C LEU A 66 -2.08 1.03 2.19
N ILE A 67 -2.77 1.43 3.27
CA ILE A 67 -2.85 0.63 4.51
C ILE A 67 -3.43 -0.76 4.22
N TYR A 68 -4.54 -0.84 3.49
CA TYR A 68 -5.18 -2.11 3.17
C TYR A 68 -4.26 -3.01 2.35
N LYS A 69 -3.67 -2.48 1.28
CA LYS A 69 -2.75 -3.25 0.42
C LYS A 69 -1.50 -3.70 1.16
N VAL A 70 -0.88 -2.82 1.94
CA VAL A 70 0.31 -3.16 2.73
C VAL A 70 -0.03 -4.25 3.75
N LYS A 71 -1.19 -4.19 4.41
CA LYS A 71 -1.57 -5.18 5.42
C LYS A 71 -1.90 -6.56 4.83
N ASP A 72 -2.64 -6.59 3.72
CA ASP A 72 -3.33 -7.81 3.28
C ASP A 72 -2.78 -8.38 1.95
N GLU A 73 -2.06 -7.59 1.14
CA GLU A 73 -1.67 -7.98 -0.22
C GLU A 73 -0.16 -7.93 -0.49
N PHE A 74 0.59 -7.03 0.15
CA PHE A 74 2.02 -6.89 -0.12
C PHE A 74 2.88 -7.83 0.70
N GLN A 75 3.79 -8.50 0.01
CA GLN A 75 4.67 -9.52 0.59
C GLN A 75 6.13 -9.08 0.61
N SER A 76 6.46 -7.95 -0.03
CA SER A 76 7.80 -7.36 -0.06
C SER A 76 7.76 -5.83 -0.16
N PRO A 77 8.81 -5.13 0.28
CA PRO A 77 8.97 -3.67 0.09
C PRO A 77 8.90 -3.23 -1.37
N LYS A 78 9.30 -4.12 -2.29
CA LYS A 78 9.24 -3.87 -3.74
C LYS A 78 7.80 -3.74 -4.25
N ASP A 79 6.87 -4.54 -3.72
CA ASP A 79 5.45 -4.45 -4.08
C ASP A 79 4.84 -3.13 -3.59
N ILE A 80 5.21 -2.72 -2.38
CA ILE A 80 4.84 -1.42 -1.80
C ILE A 80 5.31 -0.29 -2.71
N MET A 81 6.58 -0.28 -3.10
CA MET A 81 7.13 0.76 -3.97
C MET A 81 6.50 0.82 -5.35
N LYS A 82 6.24 -0.34 -5.96
CA LYS A 82 5.56 -0.40 -7.25
C LYS A 82 4.17 0.22 -7.17
N PHE A 83 3.41 -0.12 -6.12
CA PHE A 83 2.08 0.43 -5.93
C PHE A 83 2.09 1.93 -5.62
N ILE A 84 3.06 2.41 -4.83
CA ILE A 84 3.27 3.84 -4.59
C ILE A 84 3.44 4.58 -5.92
N HIS A 85 4.28 4.09 -6.83
CA HIS A 85 4.50 4.71 -8.15
C HIS A 85 3.24 4.69 -9.03
N GLU A 86 2.44 3.63 -8.97
CA GLU A 86 1.16 3.56 -9.69
C GLU A 86 0.14 4.58 -9.14
N LEU A 87 0.16 4.81 -7.83
CA LEU A 87 -0.73 5.76 -7.18
C LEU A 87 -0.27 7.22 -7.36
N GLU A 88 1.02 7.52 -7.41
CA GLU A 88 1.55 8.87 -7.74
C GLU A 88 0.96 9.39 -9.05
N LYS A 89 0.87 8.51 -10.05
CA LYS A 89 0.32 8.84 -11.37
C LYS A 89 -1.19 9.12 -11.33
N LYS A 90 -1.91 8.52 -10.38
CA LYS A 90 -3.38 8.61 -10.27
C LYS A 90 -3.83 9.70 -9.28
N TYR A 91 -3.00 10.02 -8.29
CA TYR A 91 -3.34 10.90 -7.17
C TYR A 91 -2.20 11.90 -6.91
N PRO A 92 -2.01 12.90 -7.80
CA PRO A 92 -0.94 13.89 -7.65
C PRO A 92 -1.07 14.73 -6.37
N LEU A 93 -2.26 14.85 -5.79
CA LEU A 93 -2.46 15.53 -4.50
C LEU A 93 -2.04 14.69 -3.28
N ALA A 94 -1.66 13.43 -3.48
CA ALA A 94 -1.14 12.55 -2.44
C ALA A 94 0.41 12.48 -2.41
N ILE A 95 1.10 13.28 -3.24
CA ILE A 95 2.57 13.29 -3.35
C ILE A 95 3.24 13.50 -1.98
N ASP A 96 2.74 14.41 -1.13
CA ASP A 96 3.30 14.62 0.22
C ASP A 96 3.28 13.34 1.09
N THR A 97 2.24 12.53 0.95
CA THR A 97 2.09 11.27 1.67
C THR A 97 3.02 10.21 1.10
N ILE A 98 3.22 10.23 -0.21
CA ILE A 98 4.11 9.32 -0.92
C ILE A 98 5.57 9.61 -0.57
N ASP A 99 5.96 10.87 -0.56
CA ASP A 99 7.29 11.29 -0.16
C ASP A 99 7.60 10.84 1.27
N GLN A 100 6.67 11.01 2.20
CA GLN A 100 6.89 10.54 3.58
C GLN A 100 7.13 9.02 3.68
N VAL A 101 6.48 8.21 2.85
CA VAL A 101 6.69 6.75 2.83
C VAL A 101 8.01 6.39 2.12
N LYS A 102 8.35 7.10 1.04
CA LYS A 102 9.59 6.91 0.27
C LYS A 102 10.85 7.20 1.09
N HIS A 103 10.79 8.17 2.02
CA HIS A 103 11.93 8.55 2.84
C HIS A 103 12.22 7.61 4.02
N LEU A 104 11.36 6.60 4.26
CA LEU A 104 11.58 5.62 5.32
C LEU A 104 12.89 4.82 5.07
N PRO A 105 13.73 4.61 6.11
CA PRO A 105 14.98 3.85 5.99
C PRO A 105 14.85 2.50 5.28
N GLY A 106 13.78 1.75 5.56
CA GLY A 106 13.50 0.46 4.90
C GLY A 106 13.11 0.55 3.42
N MET A 107 12.72 1.73 2.95
CA MET A 107 12.24 1.98 1.59
C MET A 107 13.30 2.60 0.68
N GLN A 108 14.35 3.23 1.24
CA GLN A 108 15.41 3.91 0.48
C GLN A 108 16.19 2.98 -0.45
N ALA A 109 16.29 1.69 -0.14
CA ALA A 109 16.93 0.70 -1.01
C ALA A 109 16.14 0.39 -2.29
N PHE A 110 14.94 0.95 -2.43
CA PHE A 110 13.99 0.66 -3.51
C PHE A 110 13.47 1.91 -4.23
N LEU A 111 14.07 3.09 -3.94
CA LEU A 111 13.90 4.34 -4.70
C LEU A 111 14.65 4.25 -6.04
#